data_AF-A0A4Q0YJE9-F1
#
_entry.id   AF-A0A4Q0YJE9-F1
#
_cell.length_a   1.000
_cell.length_b   1.000
_cell.length_c   1.000
_cell.angle_alpha   90.00
_cell.angle_beta   90.00
_cell.angle_gamma   90.00
#
_symmetry.space_group_name_H-M   'P 1'
#
loop_
_entity.id
_entity.type
_entity.pdbx_description
1 polymer ?
#
loop_
_entity_poly.entity_id
_entity_poly.type
_entity_poly.pdbx_seq_one_letter_code
_entity_poly.pdbx_strand_id
1 'polypeptide(L)'
;MENVKSNIKGVSQRIFFKYFTIFISFPLIFLVIHLSFYFSTKSIVKANQSVNPEATEYFIHANVIATLWINILHDYLFINYDSKLMKPFLVTTNYFFQKGEYYINPKNAENAVWWFLTYSRIYKIHSSFRNDNSMNIYFLSKDEEMRLRYKLTDYIINLGENGVKGVDFGKYTISAMHSFFGTHFSHINIDKHYLGDTEIQRVRNFKSDKNLYNAKVKSYESYRKFLGDKKNQDKDWLLTSLNNLSTRLNWLIAIDIKNGILNNCSNIYIPQYLKSFEKLIISLSITNNSISNRGIKNEFWKLSDGDLILLDILENSCNKYNKEIKEIKQKLNKLEGQENGN
;
A
#
# COMPACT_ATOMS: atom_id res chain seq x y z
N MET A 1 -57.26 -42.19 22.56
CA MET A 1 -56.82 -40.77 22.43
C MET A 1 -55.42 -40.49 22.97
N GLU A 2 -54.91 -41.24 23.96
CA GLU A 2 -53.55 -41.01 24.51
C GLU A 2 -52.40 -41.34 23.54
N ASN A 3 -52.51 -42.43 22.76
CA ASN A 3 -51.49 -42.80 21.75
C ASN A 3 -51.33 -41.81 20.59
N VAL A 4 -52.34 -40.99 20.30
CA VAL A 4 -52.26 -39.94 19.27
C VAL A 4 -51.55 -38.70 19.84
N LYS A 5 -51.81 -38.35 21.11
CA LYS A 5 -51.14 -37.22 21.78
C LYS A 5 -49.65 -37.50 22.05
N SER A 6 -49.26 -38.74 22.35
CA SER A 6 -47.84 -39.11 22.56
C SER A 6 -47.03 -39.06 21.25
N ASN A 7 -47.61 -39.54 20.14
CA ASN A 7 -46.97 -39.48 18.82
C ASN A 7 -46.80 -38.05 18.30
N ILE A 8 -47.78 -37.16 18.49
CA ILE A 8 -47.69 -35.75 18.08
C ILE A 8 -46.62 -35.00 18.90
N LYS A 9 -46.50 -35.27 20.22
CA LYS A 9 -45.42 -34.71 21.06
C LYS A 9 -44.03 -35.19 20.60
N GLY A 10 -43.88 -36.47 20.26
CA GLY A 10 -42.61 -37.02 19.78
C GLY A 10 -42.14 -36.46 18.43
N VAL A 11 -43.08 -36.20 17.50
CA VAL A 11 -42.77 -35.58 16.20
C VAL A 11 -42.41 -34.09 16.37
N SER A 12 -43.17 -33.35 17.18
CA SER A 12 -42.90 -31.93 17.49
C SER A 12 -41.54 -31.74 18.17
N GLN A 13 -41.19 -32.61 19.12
CA GLN A 13 -39.86 -32.59 19.77
C GLN A 13 -38.73 -32.92 18.79
N ARG A 14 -38.89 -33.91 17.91
CA ARG A 14 -37.87 -34.24 16.89
C ARG A 14 -37.64 -33.09 15.91
N ILE A 15 -38.70 -32.40 15.49
CA ILE A 15 -38.60 -31.22 14.62
C ILE A 15 -37.91 -30.06 15.36
N PHE A 16 -38.27 -29.81 16.63
CA PHE A 16 -37.61 -28.83 17.47
C PHE A 16 -36.10 -29.11 17.62
N PHE A 17 -35.70 -30.33 17.97
CA PHE A 17 -34.28 -30.71 18.08
C PHE A 17 -33.53 -30.61 16.75
N LYS A 18 -34.18 -30.89 15.62
CA LYS A 18 -33.57 -30.72 14.29
C LYS A 18 -33.26 -29.26 13.98
N TYR A 19 -34.21 -28.35 14.19
CA TYR A 19 -33.98 -26.92 13.96
C TYR A 19 -33.05 -26.30 15.00
N PHE A 20 -33.15 -26.71 16.27
CA PHE A 20 -32.25 -26.30 17.33
C PHE A 20 -30.80 -26.71 17.04
N THR A 21 -30.59 -27.95 16.60
CA THR A 21 -29.26 -28.43 16.19
C THR A 21 -28.72 -27.60 15.02
N ILE A 22 -29.52 -27.33 13.98
CA ILE A 22 -29.08 -26.48 12.84
C ILE A 22 -28.72 -25.06 13.31
N PHE A 23 -29.57 -24.48 14.17
CA PHE A 23 -29.40 -23.13 14.69
C PHE A 23 -28.12 -22.98 15.54
N ILE A 24 -27.75 -24.00 16.32
CA ILE A 24 -26.52 -24.00 17.12
C ILE A 24 -25.29 -24.42 16.29
N SER A 25 -25.46 -25.34 15.34
CA SER A 25 -24.35 -25.85 14.52
C SER A 25 -23.75 -24.75 13.65
N PHE A 26 -24.57 -23.85 13.11
CA PHE A 26 -24.07 -22.79 12.23
C PHE A 26 -23.11 -21.81 12.94
N PRO A 27 -23.45 -21.20 14.10
CA PRO A 27 -22.50 -20.42 14.90
C PRO A 27 -21.27 -21.20 15.34
N LEU A 28 -21.41 -22.48 15.71
CA LEU A 28 -20.27 -23.30 16.13
C LEU A 28 -19.30 -23.57 14.99
N ILE A 29 -19.79 -23.92 13.80
CA ILE A 29 -18.96 -24.09 12.60
C ILE A 29 -18.23 -22.79 12.29
N PHE A 30 -18.93 -21.66 12.34
CA PHE A 30 -18.34 -20.34 12.13
C PHE A 30 -17.20 -20.05 13.12
N LEU A 31 -17.43 -20.34 14.41
CA LEU A 31 -16.42 -20.17 15.46
C LEU A 31 -15.21 -21.08 15.25
N VAL A 32 -15.42 -22.37 14.94
CA VAL A 32 -14.34 -23.34 14.72
C VAL A 32 -13.46 -22.93 13.53
N ILE A 33 -14.08 -22.52 12.42
CA ILE A 33 -13.33 -22.03 11.25
C ILE A 33 -12.55 -20.77 11.62
N HIS A 34 -13.18 -19.80 12.31
CA HIS A 34 -12.50 -18.59 12.74
C HIS A 34 -11.28 -18.90 13.63
N LEU A 35 -11.42 -19.79 14.61
CA LEU A 35 -10.33 -20.20 15.50
C LEU A 35 -9.22 -20.92 14.76
N SER A 36 -9.54 -21.80 13.80
CA SER A 36 -8.54 -22.47 12.98
C SER A 36 -7.68 -21.49 12.20
N PHE A 37 -8.30 -20.51 11.53
CA PHE A 37 -7.58 -19.44 10.83
C PHE A 37 -6.80 -18.53 11.80
N TYR A 38 -7.39 -18.20 12.95
CA TYR A 38 -6.71 -17.44 14.00
C TYR A 38 -5.41 -18.11 14.45
N PHE A 39 -5.45 -19.39 14.83
CA PHE A 39 -4.26 -20.12 15.28
C PHE A 39 -3.25 -20.33 14.15
N SER A 40 -3.73 -20.57 12.92
CA SER A 40 -2.87 -20.66 11.74
C SER A 40 -2.11 -19.35 11.50
N THR A 41 -2.81 -18.21 11.45
CA THR A 41 -2.19 -16.89 11.29
C THR A 41 -1.24 -16.58 12.43
N LYS A 42 -1.64 -16.86 13.69
CA LYS A 42 -0.80 -16.69 14.89
C LYS A 42 0.52 -17.43 14.78
N SER A 43 0.49 -18.66 14.24
CA SER A 43 1.67 -19.49 14.00
C SER A 43 2.55 -18.94 12.87
N ILE A 44 1.95 -18.64 11.71
CA ILE A 44 2.67 -18.15 10.51
C ILE A 44 3.47 -16.89 10.81
N VAL A 45 2.87 -15.93 11.52
CA VAL A 45 3.53 -14.66 11.84
C VAL A 45 4.39 -14.72 13.11
N LYS A 46 4.50 -15.89 13.75
CA LYS A 46 5.19 -16.07 15.04
C LYS A 46 4.75 -15.07 16.10
N ALA A 47 3.44 -14.88 16.24
CA ALA A 47 2.86 -13.83 17.09
C ALA A 47 3.27 -13.93 18.57
N ASN A 48 3.67 -15.12 19.04
CA ASN A 48 4.22 -15.34 20.38
C ASN A 48 5.56 -14.62 20.62
N GLN A 49 6.26 -14.19 19.57
CA GLN A 49 7.50 -13.43 19.65
C GLN A 49 7.25 -11.91 19.61
N SER A 50 5.99 -11.47 19.47
CA SER A 50 5.64 -10.06 19.36
C SER A 50 6.14 -9.26 20.55
N VAL A 51 6.59 -8.03 20.28
CA VAL A 51 6.93 -7.05 21.32
C VAL A 51 5.67 -6.57 22.06
N ASN A 52 4.48 -6.73 21.46
CA ASN A 52 3.21 -6.60 22.15
C ASN A 52 2.22 -7.68 21.69
N PRO A 53 2.18 -8.84 22.37
CA PRO A 53 1.28 -9.93 22.00
C PRO A 53 -0.20 -9.55 22.04
N GLU A 54 -0.63 -8.72 22.99
CA GLU A 54 -2.04 -8.28 23.09
C GLU A 54 -2.47 -7.47 21.86
N ALA A 55 -1.63 -6.52 21.42
CA ALA A 55 -1.88 -5.78 20.18
C ALA A 55 -1.94 -6.72 18.96
N THR A 56 -0.98 -7.66 18.86
CA THR A 56 -0.92 -8.63 17.76
C THR A 56 -2.15 -9.54 17.73
N GLU A 57 -2.67 -10.00 18.87
CA GLU A 57 -3.89 -10.83 18.91
C GLU A 57 -5.11 -10.08 18.34
N TYR A 58 -5.28 -8.81 18.69
CA TYR A 58 -6.33 -7.97 18.12
C TYR A 58 -6.18 -7.78 16.61
N PHE A 59 -4.96 -7.56 16.13
CA PHE A 59 -4.72 -7.45 14.69
C PHE A 59 -4.99 -8.76 13.95
N ILE A 60 -4.67 -9.92 14.54
CA ILE A 60 -4.98 -11.23 13.94
C ILE A 60 -6.50 -11.40 13.83
N HIS A 61 -7.28 -11.06 14.85
CA HIS A 61 -8.74 -11.12 14.75
C HIS A 61 -9.29 -10.23 13.63
N ALA A 62 -8.82 -8.98 13.54
CA ALA A 62 -9.20 -8.08 12.45
C ALA A 62 -8.83 -8.69 11.07
N ASN A 63 -7.61 -9.21 10.95
CA ASN A 63 -7.13 -9.81 9.73
C ASN A 63 -7.91 -11.06 9.32
N VAL A 64 -8.24 -11.96 10.25
CA VAL A 64 -9.05 -13.15 9.96
C VAL A 64 -10.44 -12.73 9.49
N ILE A 65 -11.08 -11.75 10.12
CA ILE A 65 -12.40 -11.28 9.66
C ILE A 65 -12.32 -10.71 8.24
N ALA A 66 -11.29 -9.90 7.95
CA ALA A 66 -11.10 -9.34 6.62
C ALA A 66 -10.77 -10.40 5.55
N THR A 67 -9.82 -11.27 5.85
CA THR A 67 -9.27 -12.21 4.85
C THR A 67 -10.12 -13.45 4.65
N LEU A 68 -10.90 -13.85 5.65
CA LEU A 68 -11.82 -14.97 5.56
C LEU A 68 -13.24 -14.48 5.28
N TRP A 69 -13.86 -13.79 6.25
CA TRP A 69 -15.30 -13.53 6.20
C TRP A 69 -15.67 -12.48 5.16
N ILE A 70 -15.00 -11.34 5.16
CA ILE A 70 -15.24 -10.28 4.18
C ILE A 70 -14.94 -10.79 2.77
N ASN A 71 -13.85 -11.55 2.56
CA ASN A 71 -13.56 -12.14 1.26
C ASN A 71 -14.59 -13.20 0.84
N ILE A 72 -15.10 -14.04 1.75
CA ILE A 72 -16.20 -14.97 1.43
C ILE A 72 -17.42 -14.20 0.93
N LEU A 73 -17.86 -13.17 1.67
CA LEU A 73 -19.02 -12.36 1.27
C LEU A 73 -18.77 -11.64 -0.06
N HIS A 74 -17.60 -11.03 -0.21
CA HIS A 74 -17.29 -10.20 -1.36
C HIS A 74 -16.97 -11.01 -2.61
N ASP A 75 -16.06 -11.99 -2.53
CA ASP A 75 -15.56 -12.71 -3.69
C ASP A 75 -16.49 -13.86 -4.10
N TYR A 76 -17.14 -14.54 -3.15
CA TYR A 76 -17.95 -15.73 -3.43
C TYR A 76 -19.46 -15.49 -3.41
N LEU A 77 -19.93 -14.58 -2.55
CA LEU A 77 -21.35 -14.20 -2.50
C LEU A 77 -21.64 -12.88 -3.25
N PHE A 78 -20.63 -12.31 -3.91
CA PHE A 78 -20.74 -11.13 -4.76
C PHE A 78 -21.27 -9.87 -4.05
N ILE A 79 -21.10 -9.78 -2.73
CA ILE A 79 -21.59 -8.67 -1.91
C ILE A 79 -20.59 -7.51 -1.94
N ASN A 80 -21.04 -6.31 -2.32
CA ASN A 80 -20.19 -5.11 -2.31
C ASN A 80 -19.82 -4.67 -0.88
N TYR A 81 -18.69 -3.98 -0.76
CA TYR A 81 -18.16 -3.56 0.54
C TYR A 81 -19.07 -2.56 1.28
N ASP A 82 -19.78 -1.68 0.56
CA ASP A 82 -20.71 -0.69 1.12
C ASP A 82 -22.09 -1.26 1.50
N SER A 83 -22.34 -2.54 1.25
CA SER A 83 -23.63 -3.16 1.50
C SER A 83 -23.97 -3.24 3.00
N LYS A 84 -25.28 -3.22 3.30
CA LYS A 84 -25.79 -3.42 4.67
C LYS A 84 -25.37 -4.76 5.27
N LEU A 85 -25.21 -5.80 4.46
CA LEU A 85 -24.78 -7.13 4.89
C LEU A 85 -23.29 -7.18 5.24
N MET A 86 -22.46 -6.39 4.56
CA MET A 86 -21.03 -6.30 4.84
C MET A 86 -20.72 -5.47 6.10
N LYS A 87 -21.56 -4.46 6.39
CA LYS A 87 -21.33 -3.47 7.46
C LYS A 87 -20.97 -4.08 8.83
N PRO A 88 -21.66 -5.12 9.36
CA PRO A 88 -21.29 -5.72 10.65
C PRO A 88 -19.87 -6.29 10.67
N PHE A 89 -19.43 -6.91 9.57
CA PHE A 89 -18.08 -7.47 9.45
C PHE A 89 -17.03 -6.36 9.41
N LEU A 90 -17.27 -5.29 8.63
CA LEU A 90 -16.37 -4.14 8.58
C LEU A 90 -16.27 -3.41 9.93
N VAL A 91 -17.40 -3.25 10.63
CA VAL A 91 -17.42 -2.65 11.98
C VAL A 91 -16.62 -3.51 12.96
N THR A 92 -16.80 -4.83 12.92
CA THR A 92 -16.09 -5.76 13.81
C THR A 92 -14.59 -5.79 13.50
N THR A 93 -14.21 -5.82 12.22
CA THR A 93 -12.81 -5.67 11.78
C THR A 93 -12.21 -4.38 12.30
N ASN A 94 -12.90 -3.25 12.12
CA ASN A 94 -12.43 -1.94 12.60
C ASN A 94 -12.29 -1.88 14.11
N TYR A 95 -13.24 -2.46 14.85
CA TYR A 95 -13.19 -2.51 16.31
C TYR A 95 -11.92 -3.23 16.78
N PHE A 96 -11.66 -4.44 16.28
CA PHE A 96 -10.45 -5.19 16.65
C PHE A 96 -9.18 -4.48 16.18
N PHE A 97 -9.18 -3.91 14.99
CA PHE A 97 -8.01 -3.19 14.50
C PHE A 97 -7.68 -1.96 15.37
N GLN A 98 -8.68 -1.17 15.74
CA GLN A 98 -8.51 -0.02 16.63
C GLN A 98 -8.03 -0.42 18.02
N LYS A 99 -8.51 -1.57 18.54
CA LYS A 99 -7.97 -2.15 19.79
C LYS A 99 -6.49 -2.50 19.64
N GLY A 100 -6.10 -3.15 18.56
CA GLY A 100 -4.68 -3.41 18.28
C GLY A 100 -3.84 -2.13 18.20
N GLU A 101 -4.34 -1.08 17.54
CA GLU A 101 -3.67 0.22 17.46
C GLU A 101 -3.55 0.90 18.82
N TYR A 102 -4.54 0.74 19.70
CA TYR A 102 -4.50 1.30 21.06
C TYR A 102 -3.39 0.66 21.91
N TYR A 103 -3.17 -0.65 21.77
CA TYR A 103 -2.18 -1.37 22.56
C TYR A 103 -0.77 -1.36 21.95
N ILE A 104 -0.58 -0.95 20.69
CA ILE A 104 0.71 -1.10 20.02
C ILE A 104 1.87 -0.40 20.75
N ASN A 105 3.05 -1.03 20.74
CA ASN A 105 4.28 -0.38 21.18
C ASN A 105 4.66 0.74 20.19
N PRO A 106 4.83 2.02 20.64
CA PRO A 106 5.16 3.13 19.74
C PRO A 106 6.45 2.97 18.93
N LYS A 107 7.35 2.08 19.35
CA LYS A 107 8.62 1.76 18.66
C LYS A 107 8.53 0.48 17.82
N ASN A 108 7.33 0.00 17.50
CA ASN A 108 7.05 -1.12 16.62
C ASN A 108 6.02 -0.71 15.57
N ALA A 109 6.29 -0.99 14.29
CA ALA A 109 5.44 -0.61 13.18
C ALA A 109 4.60 -1.79 12.63
N GLU A 110 4.29 -2.80 13.46
CA GLU A 110 3.49 -3.95 13.03
C GLU A 110 2.08 -3.56 12.58
N ASN A 111 1.49 -2.49 13.16
CA ASN A 111 0.18 -1.98 12.76
C ASN A 111 0.12 -1.62 11.27
N ALA A 112 1.20 -1.07 10.71
CA ALA A 112 1.27 -0.72 9.31
C ALA A 112 1.13 -1.98 8.43
N VAL A 113 1.83 -3.06 8.77
CA VAL A 113 1.76 -4.31 8.00
C VAL A 113 0.40 -4.99 8.20
N TRP A 114 -0.11 -5.01 9.43
CA TRP A 114 -1.46 -5.51 9.71
C TRP A 114 -2.53 -4.72 8.97
N TRP A 115 -2.38 -3.39 8.85
CA TRP A 115 -3.30 -2.56 8.10
C TRP A 115 -3.30 -2.97 6.63
N PHE A 116 -2.12 -3.14 6.04
CA PHE A 116 -1.98 -3.61 4.66
C PHE A 116 -2.71 -4.94 4.45
N LEU A 117 -2.45 -5.93 5.31
CA LEU A 117 -3.05 -7.25 5.21
C LEU A 117 -4.57 -7.25 5.40
N THR A 118 -5.09 -6.29 6.17
CA THR A 118 -6.52 -6.23 6.53
C THR A 118 -7.33 -5.37 5.56
N TYR A 119 -6.79 -4.25 5.09
CA TYR A 119 -7.56 -3.21 4.42
C TYR A 119 -7.16 -2.91 2.99
N SER A 120 -5.96 -3.32 2.55
CA SER A 120 -5.46 -2.91 1.22
C SER A 120 -6.38 -3.36 0.07
N ARG A 121 -7.01 -4.53 0.18
CA ARG A 121 -7.99 -5.03 -0.81
C ARG A 121 -9.30 -4.26 -0.76
N ILE A 122 -9.80 -3.96 0.45
CA ILE A 122 -11.04 -3.21 0.67
C ILE A 122 -10.94 -1.82 0.04
N TYR A 123 -9.81 -1.13 0.21
CA TYR A 123 -9.58 0.21 -0.34
C TYR A 123 -8.96 0.24 -1.75
N LYS A 124 -8.82 -0.92 -2.42
CA LYS A 124 -8.18 -1.04 -3.75
C LYS A 124 -6.77 -0.44 -3.84
N ILE A 125 -6.02 -0.53 -2.75
CA ILE A 125 -4.58 -0.24 -2.69
C ILE A 125 -3.77 -1.44 -3.21
N HIS A 126 -4.29 -2.64 -3.03
CA HIS A 126 -3.77 -3.88 -3.60
C HIS A 126 -4.81 -4.52 -4.53
N SER A 127 -4.37 -5.42 -5.40
CA SER A 127 -5.25 -6.08 -6.37
C SER A 127 -6.42 -6.77 -5.67
N SER A 128 -7.61 -6.57 -6.24
CA SER A 128 -8.84 -7.28 -5.88
C SER A 128 -9.27 -8.13 -7.07
N PHE A 129 -9.78 -9.34 -6.80
CA PHE A 129 -10.30 -10.24 -7.82
C PHE A 129 -11.60 -9.71 -8.46
N ARG A 130 -12.36 -8.87 -7.74
CA ARG A 130 -13.58 -8.23 -8.25
C ARG A 130 -13.40 -6.74 -8.44
N ASN A 131 -14.06 -6.22 -9.48
CA ASN A 131 -14.13 -4.80 -9.76
C ASN A 131 -15.21 -4.08 -8.94
N ASP A 132 -15.19 -4.24 -7.61
CA ASP A 132 -15.99 -3.40 -6.70
C ASP A 132 -15.24 -2.10 -6.41
N ASN A 133 -15.88 -0.96 -6.66
CA ASN A 133 -15.31 0.37 -6.46
C ASN A 133 -15.92 1.10 -5.26
N SER A 134 -16.86 0.49 -4.54
CA SER A 134 -17.64 1.13 -3.48
C SER A 134 -16.79 1.72 -2.35
N MET A 135 -15.68 1.07 -2.00
CA MET A 135 -14.74 1.51 -0.97
C MET A 135 -13.38 1.93 -1.54
N ASN A 136 -13.29 2.12 -2.85
CA ASN A 136 -12.04 2.57 -3.47
C ASN A 136 -11.63 3.92 -2.86
N ILE A 137 -10.37 4.03 -2.40
CA ILE A 137 -9.85 5.24 -1.76
C ILE A 137 -10.11 6.51 -2.57
N TYR A 138 -10.11 6.43 -3.91
CA TYR A 138 -10.32 7.57 -4.80
C TYR A 138 -11.79 7.99 -4.96
N PHE A 139 -12.73 7.19 -4.47
CA PHE A 139 -14.17 7.46 -4.52
C PHE A 139 -14.77 7.70 -3.14
N LEU A 140 -13.94 7.70 -2.10
CA LEU A 140 -14.35 8.11 -0.76
C LEU A 140 -14.70 9.60 -0.73
N SER A 141 -15.41 10.03 0.31
CA SER A 141 -15.55 11.45 0.59
C SER A 141 -14.18 12.09 0.80
N LYS A 142 -14.03 13.38 0.48
CA LYS A 142 -12.76 14.11 0.61
C LYS A 142 -12.15 13.96 2.00
N ASP A 143 -12.96 14.04 3.05
CA ASP A 143 -12.49 13.96 4.43
C ASP A 143 -12.00 12.55 4.79
N GLU A 144 -12.71 11.50 4.33
CA GLU A 144 -12.31 10.12 4.56
C GLU A 144 -11.06 9.75 3.77
N GLU A 145 -10.97 10.19 2.52
CA GLU A 145 -9.78 10.04 1.68
C GLU A 145 -8.57 10.69 2.37
N MET A 146 -8.69 11.94 2.80
CA MET A 146 -7.61 12.67 3.47
C MET A 146 -7.19 11.99 4.77
N ARG A 147 -8.15 11.60 5.60
CA ARG A 147 -7.88 10.86 6.84
C ARG A 147 -7.09 9.57 6.56
N LEU A 148 -7.50 8.81 5.55
CA LEU A 148 -6.82 7.58 5.18
C LEU A 148 -5.41 7.86 4.65
N ARG A 149 -5.22 8.89 3.82
CA ARG A 149 -3.90 9.28 3.32
C ARG A 149 -2.93 9.67 4.43
N TYR A 150 -3.37 10.46 5.40
CA TYR A 150 -2.56 10.78 6.58
C TYR A 150 -2.17 9.52 7.36
N LYS A 151 -3.13 8.61 7.56
CA LYS A 151 -2.86 7.33 8.21
C LYS A 151 -1.82 6.49 7.47
N LEU A 152 -1.88 6.43 6.13
CA LEU A 152 -0.87 5.75 5.31
C LEU A 152 0.51 6.43 5.40
N THR A 153 0.55 7.76 5.48
CA THR A 153 1.79 8.52 5.71
C THR A 153 2.43 8.13 7.05
N ASP A 154 1.64 8.11 8.12
CA ASP A 154 2.13 7.74 9.45
C ASP A 154 2.68 6.31 9.45
N TYR A 155 2.05 5.39 8.71
CA TYR A 155 2.56 4.03 8.53
C TYR A 155 3.88 3.95 7.77
N ILE A 156 4.04 4.72 6.68
CA ILE A 156 5.32 4.78 5.94
C ILE A 156 6.42 5.30 6.86
N ILE A 157 6.15 6.39 7.59
CA ILE A 157 7.12 7.01 8.51
C ILE A 157 7.50 6.02 9.60
N ASN A 158 6.51 5.44 10.29
CA ASN A 158 6.74 4.50 11.38
C ASN A 158 7.51 3.25 10.91
N LEU A 159 7.17 2.70 9.73
CA LEU A 159 7.90 1.56 9.15
C LEU A 159 9.38 1.90 8.86
N GLY A 160 9.66 3.10 8.33
CA GLY A 160 11.03 3.51 8.04
C GLY A 160 11.84 3.89 9.29
N GLU A 161 11.19 4.44 10.32
CA GLU A 161 11.85 4.85 11.55
C GLU A 161 12.09 3.68 12.50
N ASN A 162 11.05 2.90 12.77
CA ASN A 162 11.01 1.91 13.85
C ASN A 162 11.10 0.46 13.37
N GLY A 163 10.69 0.18 12.13
CA GLY A 163 10.59 -1.17 11.58
C GLY A 163 9.59 -2.05 12.34
N VAL A 164 9.54 -3.33 11.95
CA VAL A 164 8.76 -4.35 12.67
C VAL A 164 9.67 -5.18 13.56
N LYS A 165 9.24 -5.44 14.80
CA LYS A 165 9.97 -6.22 15.80
C LYS A 165 9.09 -7.32 16.35
N GLY A 166 9.68 -8.50 16.56
CA GLY A 166 9.03 -9.64 17.23
C GLY A 166 7.98 -10.38 16.40
N VAL A 167 7.53 -9.85 15.28
CA VAL A 167 6.56 -10.52 14.39
C VAL A 167 7.20 -10.74 13.02
N ASP A 168 7.06 -11.95 12.50
CA ASP A 168 7.62 -12.35 11.21
C ASP A 168 6.59 -12.23 10.09
N PHE A 169 6.56 -11.08 9.43
CA PHE A 169 5.72 -10.86 8.26
C PHE A 169 6.37 -11.27 6.94
N GLY A 170 7.63 -11.75 6.96
CA GLY A 170 8.39 -12.06 5.75
C GLY A 170 8.31 -10.93 4.69
N LYS A 171 7.81 -11.28 3.50
CA LYS A 171 7.68 -10.34 2.36
C LYS A 171 6.60 -9.27 2.54
N TYR A 172 5.64 -9.45 3.45
CA TYR A 172 4.50 -8.54 3.58
C TYR A 172 4.87 -7.16 4.12
N THR A 173 5.91 -7.04 4.96
CA THR A 173 6.42 -5.72 5.38
C THR A 173 6.85 -4.87 4.19
N ILE A 174 7.50 -5.52 3.24
CA ILE A 174 8.00 -4.87 2.02
C ILE A 174 6.84 -4.52 1.10
N SER A 175 5.90 -5.45 0.88
CA SER A 175 4.69 -5.18 0.10
C SER A 175 3.86 -4.04 0.68
N ALA A 176 3.70 -4.00 2.01
CA ALA A 176 3.01 -2.92 2.72
C ALA A 176 3.69 -1.58 2.44
N MET A 177 5.00 -1.50 2.67
CA MET A 177 5.78 -0.29 2.43
C MET A 177 5.65 0.20 0.99
N HIS A 178 5.78 -0.71 0.01
CA HIS A 178 5.64 -0.41 -1.41
C HIS A 178 4.25 0.08 -1.79
N SER A 179 3.22 -0.62 -1.34
CA SER A 179 1.84 -0.25 -1.65
C SER A 179 1.47 1.08 -1.01
N PHE A 180 1.87 1.33 0.23
CA PHE A 180 1.61 2.62 0.88
C PHE A 180 2.36 3.75 0.19
N PHE A 181 3.65 3.55 -0.09
CA PHE A 181 4.45 4.55 -0.77
C PHE A 181 3.95 4.80 -2.20
N GLY A 182 3.54 3.74 -2.89
CA GLY A 182 2.77 3.77 -4.13
C GLY A 182 1.55 4.65 -3.97
N THR A 183 0.52 4.23 -3.23
CA THR A 183 -0.75 4.96 -3.05
C THR A 183 -0.60 6.39 -2.55
N HIS A 184 0.34 6.64 -1.63
CA HIS A 184 0.59 7.97 -1.09
C HIS A 184 1.09 8.96 -2.16
N PHE A 185 1.70 8.46 -3.25
CA PHE A 185 2.28 9.29 -4.30
C PHE A 185 1.84 8.96 -5.76
N SER A 186 1.22 7.82 -6.06
CA SER A 186 1.05 7.28 -7.43
C SER A 186 -0.09 7.91 -8.20
N HIS A 187 -1.01 8.60 -7.53
CA HIS A 187 -2.06 9.33 -8.22
C HIS A 187 -2.09 10.77 -7.74
N ILE A 188 -1.41 11.58 -8.56
CA ILE A 188 -1.84 12.89 -9.06
C ILE A 188 -2.91 13.55 -8.18
N ASN A 189 -2.51 14.66 -7.57
CA ASN A 189 -3.34 15.76 -7.14
C ASN A 189 -3.82 15.86 -5.69
N ILE A 190 -2.95 15.61 -4.71
CA ILE A 190 -3.18 16.26 -3.41
C ILE A 190 -3.33 17.78 -3.61
N ASP A 191 -2.57 18.37 -4.54
CA ASP A 191 -2.74 19.76 -4.98
C ASP A 191 -4.14 20.04 -5.59
N LYS A 192 -4.83 19.10 -6.27
CA LYS A 192 -6.24 19.33 -6.71
C LYS A 192 -7.22 19.44 -5.55
N HIS A 193 -6.86 19.01 -4.34
CA HIS A 193 -7.70 19.27 -3.16
C HIS A 193 -7.57 20.71 -2.64
N TYR A 194 -6.54 21.43 -3.08
CA TYR A 194 -6.36 22.85 -2.79
C TYR A 194 -7.05 23.68 -3.87
N LEU A 195 -7.65 24.79 -3.45
CA LEU A 195 -8.29 25.74 -4.34
C LEU A 195 -7.24 26.34 -5.31
N GLY A 196 -7.66 26.69 -6.51
CA GLY A 196 -6.81 27.36 -7.49
C GLY A 196 -7.21 27.07 -8.92
N ASP A 197 -7.26 28.12 -9.73
CA ASP A 197 -7.72 28.06 -11.12
C ASP A 197 -6.67 27.42 -12.04
N THR A 198 -5.40 27.49 -11.62
CA THR A 198 -4.27 26.88 -12.33
C THR A 198 -3.60 25.80 -11.49
N GLU A 199 -2.94 24.84 -12.14
CA GLU A 199 -2.12 23.84 -11.47
C GLU A 199 -1.02 24.48 -10.61
N ILE A 200 -0.41 25.56 -11.10
CA ILE A 200 0.61 26.32 -10.37
C ILE A 200 0.04 26.88 -9.06
N GLN A 201 -1.16 27.46 -9.08
CA GLN A 201 -1.82 28.00 -7.89
C GLN A 201 -2.14 26.90 -6.87
N ARG A 202 -2.61 25.75 -7.35
CA ARG A 202 -2.89 24.58 -6.51
C ARG A 202 -1.64 24.01 -5.86
N VAL A 203 -0.55 23.90 -6.61
CA VAL A 203 0.77 23.48 -6.09
C VAL A 203 1.32 24.47 -5.06
N ARG A 204 1.16 25.78 -5.29
CA ARG A 204 1.52 26.83 -4.31
C ARG A 204 0.73 26.69 -3.01
N ASN A 205 -0.58 26.48 -3.12
CA ASN A 205 -1.46 26.33 -1.95
C ASN A 205 -1.15 25.04 -1.18
N PHE A 206 -0.87 23.94 -1.89
CA PHE A 206 -0.38 22.71 -1.30
C PHE A 206 0.96 22.91 -0.55
N LYS A 207 1.94 23.58 -1.16
CA LYS A 207 3.23 23.83 -0.50
C LYS A 207 3.11 24.76 0.71
N SER A 208 2.12 25.65 0.68
CA SER A 208 1.80 26.53 1.83
C SER A 208 1.24 25.74 3.02
N ASP A 209 0.64 24.57 2.78
CA ASP A 209 0.36 23.57 3.82
C ASP A 209 1.64 22.83 4.21
N LYS A 210 2.40 23.49 5.10
CA LYS A 210 3.66 22.96 5.62
C LYS A 210 3.52 21.58 6.25
N ASN A 211 2.35 21.25 6.82
CA ASN A 211 2.15 19.98 7.51
C ASN A 211 2.15 18.83 6.50
N LEU A 212 1.31 18.92 5.47
CA LEU A 212 1.21 17.86 4.47
C LEU A 212 2.45 17.78 3.57
N TYR A 213 3.04 18.93 3.22
CA TYR A 213 4.31 18.96 2.48
C TYR A 213 5.45 18.28 3.27
N ASN A 214 5.64 18.63 4.55
CA ASN A 214 6.65 18.01 5.40
C ASN A 214 6.38 16.52 5.61
N ALA A 215 5.11 16.11 5.73
CA ALA A 215 4.73 14.70 5.85
C ALA A 215 5.12 13.90 4.60
N LYS A 216 4.97 14.47 3.39
CA LYS A 216 5.44 13.87 2.14
C LYS A 216 6.96 13.74 2.08
N VAL A 217 7.68 14.79 2.47
CA VAL A 217 9.15 14.76 2.55
C VAL A 217 9.61 13.67 3.54
N LYS A 218 9.02 13.61 4.74
CA LYS A 218 9.31 12.57 5.73
C LYS A 218 8.99 11.16 5.23
N SER A 219 7.89 10.99 4.51
CA SER A 219 7.52 9.70 3.90
C SER A 219 8.57 9.24 2.89
N TYR A 220 9.06 10.16 2.06
CA TYR A 220 10.16 9.91 1.13
C TYR A 220 11.44 9.47 1.86
N GLU A 221 11.87 10.23 2.87
CA GLU A 221 13.08 9.94 3.63
C GLU A 221 12.98 8.59 4.36
N SER A 222 11.82 8.28 4.93
CA SER A 222 11.53 7.02 5.63
C SER A 222 11.56 5.82 4.68
N TYR A 223 10.97 5.97 3.49
CA TYR A 223 11.02 4.94 2.45
C TYR A 223 12.45 4.73 1.95
N ARG A 224 13.21 5.80 1.70
CA ARG A 224 14.62 5.72 1.29
C ARG A 224 15.46 4.99 2.33
N LYS A 225 15.28 5.30 3.61
CA LYS A 225 15.95 4.62 4.74
C LYS A 225 15.60 3.13 4.75
N PHE A 226 14.31 2.80 4.68
CA PHE A 226 13.84 1.41 4.62
C PHE A 226 14.49 0.60 3.49
N LEU A 227 14.61 1.17 2.30
CA LEU A 227 15.29 0.52 1.17
C LEU A 227 16.80 0.34 1.42
N GLY A 228 17.44 1.32 2.05
CA GLY A 228 18.86 1.29 2.41
C GLY A 228 19.22 0.12 3.34
N ASP A 229 18.30 -0.30 4.20
CA ASP A 229 18.47 -1.42 5.13
C ASP A 229 18.19 -2.79 4.47
N LYS A 230 17.70 -2.81 3.23
CA LYS A 230 17.23 -4.02 2.52
C LYS A 230 18.03 -4.33 1.23
N LYS A 231 19.32 -3.98 1.19
CA LYS A 231 20.21 -4.03 0.00
C LYS A 231 20.32 -5.36 -0.77
N ASN A 232 19.80 -6.48 -0.27
CA ASN A 232 19.99 -7.82 -0.85
C ASN A 232 18.67 -8.49 -1.29
N GLN A 233 17.75 -7.75 -1.90
CA GLN A 233 16.44 -8.30 -2.30
C GLN A 233 16.31 -8.51 -3.82
N ASP A 234 15.25 -9.22 -4.18
CA ASP A 234 14.82 -9.57 -5.54
C ASP A 234 15.02 -8.43 -6.56
N LYS A 235 15.45 -8.77 -7.77
CA LYS A 235 15.74 -7.81 -8.84
C LYS A 235 14.51 -7.01 -9.25
N ASP A 236 13.34 -7.65 -9.35
CA ASP A 236 12.08 -6.99 -9.74
C ASP A 236 11.65 -5.94 -8.70
N TRP A 237 11.93 -6.25 -7.44
CA TRP A 237 11.68 -5.36 -6.32
C TRP A 237 12.61 -4.15 -6.33
N LEU A 238 13.90 -4.35 -6.58
CA LEU A 238 14.87 -3.26 -6.65
C LEU A 238 14.45 -2.27 -7.75
N LEU A 239 14.04 -2.79 -8.90
CA LEU A 239 13.61 -1.97 -10.02
C LEU A 239 12.35 -1.16 -9.69
N THR A 240 11.34 -1.80 -9.10
CA THR A 240 10.11 -1.12 -8.65
C THR A 240 10.41 -0.05 -7.59
N SER A 241 11.35 -0.34 -6.69
CA SER A 241 11.78 0.58 -5.63
C SER A 241 12.49 1.81 -6.18
N LEU A 242 13.43 1.61 -7.11
CA LEU A 242 14.17 2.67 -7.77
C LEU A 242 13.25 3.54 -8.62
N ASN A 243 12.30 2.93 -9.33
CA ASN A 243 11.29 3.68 -10.07
C ASN A 243 10.47 4.57 -9.15
N ASN A 244 9.89 3.99 -8.09
CA ASN A 244 9.13 4.73 -7.08
C ASN A 244 9.95 5.90 -6.49
N LEU A 245 11.22 5.69 -6.14
CA LEU A 245 12.10 6.77 -5.66
C LEU A 245 12.31 7.87 -6.70
N SER A 246 12.63 7.50 -7.94
CA SER A 246 12.89 8.45 -9.03
C SER A 246 11.68 9.32 -9.30
N THR A 247 10.50 8.71 -9.49
CA THR A 247 9.26 9.44 -9.74
C THR A 247 8.93 10.41 -8.59
N ARG A 248 9.30 10.10 -7.35
CA ARG A 248 8.96 10.95 -6.18
C ARG A 248 9.93 12.11 -6.04
N LEU A 249 11.20 11.85 -6.29
CA LEU A 249 12.21 12.90 -6.39
C LEU A 249 11.88 13.87 -7.54
N ASN A 250 11.47 13.33 -8.69
CA ASN A 250 10.98 14.13 -9.80
C ASN A 250 9.85 15.07 -9.35
N TRP A 251 8.82 14.53 -8.70
CA TRP A 251 7.71 15.33 -8.19
C TRP A 251 8.15 16.42 -7.20
N LEU A 252 9.05 16.10 -6.25
CA LEU A 252 9.60 17.08 -5.30
C LEU A 252 10.35 18.21 -6.01
N ILE A 253 11.13 17.88 -7.03
CA ILE A 253 11.87 18.85 -7.84
C ILE A 253 10.92 19.70 -8.69
N ALA A 254 9.95 19.07 -9.36
CA ALA A 254 8.98 19.73 -10.21
C ALA A 254 8.11 20.75 -9.43
N ILE A 255 7.76 20.45 -8.18
CA ILE A 255 7.06 21.40 -7.31
C ILE A 255 7.89 22.63 -7.02
N ASP A 256 9.18 22.47 -6.76
CA ASP A 256 10.05 23.61 -6.48
C ASP A 256 10.26 24.48 -7.72
N ILE A 257 10.44 23.85 -8.89
CA ILE A 257 10.53 24.53 -10.20
C ILE A 257 9.25 25.31 -10.49
N LYS A 258 8.07 24.67 -10.41
CA LYS A 258 6.76 25.31 -10.67
C LYS A 258 6.46 26.49 -9.74
N ASN A 259 7.04 26.49 -8.54
CA ASN A 259 6.86 27.55 -7.56
C ASN A 259 7.79 28.76 -7.77
N GLY A 260 8.68 28.74 -8.76
CA GLY A 260 9.62 29.85 -9.03
C GLY A 260 10.61 30.10 -7.89
N ILE A 261 10.76 29.13 -6.97
CA ILE A 261 11.69 29.24 -5.84
C ILE A 261 13.05 28.75 -6.33
N LEU A 262 13.92 29.75 -6.56
CA LEU A 262 15.37 29.67 -6.72
C LEU A 262 15.87 28.89 -7.94
N ASN A 263 16.65 29.59 -8.78
CA ASN A 263 17.65 29.09 -9.72
C ASN A 263 17.65 27.55 -9.77
N ASN A 264 16.96 26.95 -10.76
CA ASN A 264 16.48 25.53 -10.86
C ASN A 264 17.43 24.41 -10.36
N CYS A 265 18.67 24.77 -10.04
CA CYS A 265 19.83 23.96 -9.74
C CYS A 265 20.18 23.90 -8.25
N SER A 266 19.55 24.70 -7.38
CA SER A 266 19.80 24.67 -5.93
C SER A 266 18.96 23.65 -5.16
N ASN A 267 18.09 22.89 -5.84
CA ASN A 267 17.26 21.90 -5.19
C ASN A 267 18.09 20.72 -4.66
N ILE A 268 18.00 20.46 -3.36
CA ILE A 268 18.76 19.41 -2.66
C ILE A 268 18.43 17.98 -3.12
N TYR A 269 17.31 17.80 -3.81
CA TYR A 269 16.87 16.51 -4.34
C TYR A 269 17.45 16.19 -5.72
N ILE A 270 18.00 17.17 -6.46
CA ILE A 270 18.56 16.93 -7.80
C ILE A 270 19.70 15.91 -7.80
N PRO A 271 20.73 15.99 -6.92
CA PRO A 271 21.77 14.98 -6.89
C PRO A 271 21.24 13.58 -6.54
N GLN A 272 20.23 13.51 -5.67
CA GLN A 272 19.60 12.25 -5.28
C GLN A 272 18.80 11.65 -6.43
N TYR A 273 18.11 12.51 -7.20
CA TYR A 273 17.36 12.15 -8.40
C TYR A 273 18.28 11.55 -9.45
N LEU A 274 19.30 12.28 -9.88
CA LEU A 274 20.24 11.83 -10.91
C LEU A 274 20.87 10.48 -10.54
N LYS A 275 21.30 10.32 -9.28
CA LYS A 275 21.86 9.06 -8.79
C LYS A 275 20.86 7.91 -8.75
N SER A 276 19.61 8.16 -8.35
CA SER A 276 18.56 7.13 -8.30
C SER A 276 18.14 6.71 -9.70
N PHE A 277 18.01 7.68 -10.60
CA PHE A 277 17.62 7.46 -11.98
C PHE A 277 18.71 6.75 -12.79
N GLU A 278 19.98 7.12 -12.58
CA GLU A 278 21.11 6.39 -13.18
C GLU A 278 21.12 4.92 -12.72
N LYS A 279 20.89 4.64 -11.44
CA LYS A 279 20.79 3.26 -10.93
C LYS A 279 19.61 2.50 -11.54
N LEU A 280 18.48 3.17 -11.76
CA LEU A 280 17.31 2.60 -12.42
C LEU A 280 17.68 2.16 -13.85
N ILE A 281 18.30 3.05 -14.62
CA ILE A 281 18.78 2.80 -15.99
C ILE A 281 19.77 1.64 -16.03
N ILE A 282 20.76 1.63 -15.12
CA ILE A 282 21.74 0.52 -15.04
C ILE A 282 21.01 -0.80 -14.73
N SER A 283 20.05 -0.78 -13.81
CA SER A 283 19.30 -1.99 -13.44
C SER A 283 18.49 -2.52 -14.63
N LEU A 284 17.81 -1.64 -15.38
CA LEU A 284 17.10 -2.00 -16.61
C LEU A 284 18.04 -2.64 -17.65
N SER A 285 19.26 -2.10 -17.81
CA SER A 285 20.24 -2.65 -18.76
C SER A 285 20.70 -4.07 -18.43
N ILE A 286 20.81 -4.39 -17.13
CA ILE A 286 21.18 -5.73 -16.67
C ILE A 286 20.01 -6.69 -16.90
N THR A 287 18.77 -6.25 -16.66
CA THR A 287 17.57 -7.06 -16.84
C THR A 287 17.30 -7.38 -18.31
N ASN A 288 17.51 -6.41 -19.22
CA ASN A 288 17.32 -6.58 -20.67
C ASN A 288 18.18 -7.71 -21.28
N ASN A 289 19.35 -8.01 -20.71
CA ASN A 289 20.19 -9.12 -21.17
C ASN A 289 19.66 -10.52 -20.77
N SER A 290 18.56 -10.61 -20.01
CA SER A 290 18.05 -11.87 -19.44
C SER A 290 16.57 -12.16 -19.72
N ILE A 291 15.82 -11.22 -20.30
CA ILE A 291 14.37 -11.35 -20.51
C ILE A 291 14.03 -11.16 -21.99
N SER A 292 13.09 -11.95 -22.51
CA SER A 292 12.57 -11.86 -23.88
C SER A 292 12.02 -10.46 -24.21
N ASN A 293 12.07 -10.05 -25.48
CA ASN A 293 11.65 -8.72 -26.00
C ASN A 293 10.29 -8.21 -25.48
N ARG A 294 9.38 -9.08 -25.00
CA ARG A 294 8.09 -8.68 -24.41
C ARG A 294 8.20 -8.08 -23.00
N GLY A 295 9.20 -8.48 -22.21
CA GLY A 295 9.46 -7.93 -20.88
C GLY A 295 10.07 -6.54 -20.92
N ILE A 296 10.96 -6.31 -21.90
CA ILE A 296 11.67 -5.04 -22.11
C ILE A 296 10.68 -3.89 -22.33
N LYS A 297 9.68 -4.09 -23.21
CA LYS A 297 8.64 -3.09 -23.47
C LYS A 297 7.88 -2.71 -22.20
N ASN A 298 7.53 -3.69 -21.36
CA ASN A 298 6.86 -3.47 -20.06
C ASN A 298 7.74 -2.78 -19.01
N GLU A 299 9.06 -2.96 -19.07
CA GLU A 299 10.02 -2.31 -18.18
C GLU A 299 10.32 -0.88 -18.60
N PHE A 300 10.29 -0.57 -19.91
CA PHE A 300 10.50 0.77 -20.45
C PHE A 300 9.38 1.73 -20.08
N TRP A 301 8.11 1.26 -20.00
CA TRP A 301 6.99 2.02 -19.42
C TRP A 301 7.22 2.46 -17.96
N LYS A 302 8.23 1.92 -17.26
CA LYS A 302 8.59 2.36 -15.92
C LYS A 302 9.33 3.70 -15.94
N LEU A 303 9.97 4.10 -17.04
CA LEU A 303 10.51 5.45 -17.19
C LEU A 303 9.33 6.39 -17.47
N SER A 304 9.08 7.34 -16.56
CA SER A 304 7.98 8.27 -16.76
C SER A 304 8.39 9.37 -17.75
N ASP A 305 7.49 9.83 -18.63
CA ASP A 305 7.72 11.00 -19.48
C ASP A 305 8.19 12.22 -18.67
N GLY A 306 7.72 12.31 -17.42
CA GLY A 306 8.15 13.32 -16.47
C GLY A 306 9.65 13.29 -16.18
N ASP A 307 10.29 12.12 -16.19
CA ASP A 307 11.73 11.97 -15.94
C ASP A 307 12.56 12.52 -17.11
N LEU A 308 12.16 12.24 -18.34
CA LEU A 308 12.81 12.79 -19.53
C LEU A 308 12.66 14.31 -19.60
N ILE A 309 11.44 14.82 -19.36
CA ILE A 309 11.16 16.26 -19.29
C ILE A 309 12.02 16.94 -18.21
N LEU A 310 12.14 16.32 -17.04
CA LEU A 310 12.94 16.89 -15.96
C LEU A 310 14.43 16.93 -16.33
N LEU A 311 14.97 15.89 -16.96
CA LEU A 311 16.35 15.90 -17.45
C LEU A 311 16.61 17.02 -18.45
N ASP A 312 15.69 17.27 -19.38
CA ASP A 312 15.80 18.36 -20.36
C ASP A 312 15.77 19.74 -19.69
N ILE A 313 14.87 19.93 -18.72
CA ILE A 313 14.81 21.17 -17.95
C ILE A 313 16.12 21.40 -17.18
N LEU A 314 16.63 20.35 -16.52
CA LEU A 314 17.86 20.43 -15.75
C LEU A 314 19.09 20.65 -16.63
N GLU A 315 19.20 20.01 -17.80
CA GLU A 315 20.33 20.23 -18.72
C GLU A 315 20.37 21.67 -19.26
N ASN A 316 19.20 22.22 -19.61
CA ASN A 316 19.11 23.58 -20.15
C ASN A 316 19.28 24.65 -19.07
N SER A 317 18.90 24.35 -17.83
CA SER A 317 18.90 25.33 -16.75
C SER A 317 20.13 25.23 -15.83
N CYS A 318 20.81 24.08 -15.78
CA CYS A 318 21.75 23.75 -14.71
C CYS A 318 23.10 23.20 -15.17
N ASN A 319 23.96 24.11 -15.64
CA ASN A 319 25.33 23.81 -16.10
C ASN A 319 26.14 22.88 -15.19
N LYS A 320 25.96 22.98 -13.86
CA LYS A 320 26.63 22.13 -12.87
C LYS A 320 26.37 20.63 -13.08
N TYR A 321 25.18 20.25 -13.54
CA TYR A 321 24.75 18.86 -13.69
C TYR A 321 24.87 18.34 -15.13
N ASN A 322 25.27 19.18 -16.09
CA ASN A 322 25.29 18.82 -17.52
C ASN A 322 26.13 17.58 -17.83
N LYS A 323 27.25 17.39 -17.12
CA LYS A 323 28.09 16.19 -17.30
C LYS A 323 27.32 14.92 -16.90
N GLU A 324 26.77 14.89 -15.71
CA GLU A 324 26.00 13.75 -15.18
C GLU A 324 24.77 13.46 -16.04
N ILE A 325 24.05 14.50 -16.47
CA ILE A 325 22.86 14.36 -17.32
C ILE A 325 23.22 13.78 -18.69
N LYS A 326 24.32 14.24 -19.31
CA LYS A 326 24.80 13.68 -20.59
C LYS A 326 25.19 12.22 -20.46
N GLU A 327 25.84 11.82 -19.37
CA GLU A 327 26.18 10.42 -19.11
C GLU A 327 24.92 9.56 -18.94
N ILE A 328 23.90 10.07 -18.24
CA ILE A 328 22.59 9.42 -18.08
C ILE A 328 21.89 9.26 -19.44
N LYS A 329 21.80 10.32 -20.24
CA LYS A 329 21.19 10.28 -21.58
C LYS A 329 21.92 9.33 -22.53
N GLN A 330 23.24 9.27 -22.47
CA GLN A 330 24.01 8.29 -23.26
C GLN A 330 23.66 6.84 -22.88
N LYS A 331 23.45 6.55 -21.59
CA LYS A 331 23.03 5.22 -21.13
C LYS A 331 21.59 4.90 -21.57
N LEU A 332 20.69 5.88 -21.51
CA LEU A 332 19.33 5.75 -22.03
C LEU A 332 19.31 5.44 -23.53
N ASN A 333 20.04 6.22 -24.35
CA ASN A 333 20.08 6.00 -25.79
C ASN A 333 20.64 4.61 -26.15
N LYS A 334 21.61 4.11 -25.37
CA LYS A 334 22.12 2.73 -25.53
C LYS A 334 21.06 1.69 -25.23
N LEU A 335 20.24 1.91 -24.21
CA LEU A 335 19.11 1.02 -23.88
C LEU A 335 18.05 1.03 -24.99
N GLU A 336 17.66 2.19 -25.49
CA GLU A 336 16.68 2.34 -26.59
C GLU A 336 17.19 1.71 -27.90
N GLY A 337 18.48 1.90 -28.20
CA GLY A 337 19.12 1.28 -29.37
C GLY A 337 19.17 -0.24 -29.30
N GLN A 338 19.25 -0.83 -28.10
CA GLN A 338 19.15 -2.28 -27.89
C GLN A 338 17.71 -2.80 -28.07
N GLU A 339 16.69 -1.99 -27.80
CA GLU A 339 15.29 -2.35 -28.03
C GLU A 339 14.91 -2.33 -29.51
N ASN A 340 15.46 -1.39 -30.29
CA ASN A 340 15.19 -1.25 -31.72
C ASN A 340 16.02 -2.17 -32.63
N GLY A 341 17.03 -2.85 -32.09
CA GLY A 341 17.95 -3.74 -32.82
C GLY A 341 17.64 -5.24 -32.69
N ASN A 342 16.61 -5.61 -31.93
CA ASN A 342 16.09 -6.98 -31.74
C ASN A 342 14.61 -7.05 -32.14
#